data_AF-A0A4R6KSF8-F1
#
_entry.id   AF-A0A4R6KSF8-F1
#
_cell.length_a   1.000
_cell.length_b   1.000
_cell.length_c   1.000
_cell.angle_alpha   90.00
_cell.angle_beta   90.00
_cell.angle_gamma   90.00
#
_symmetry.space_group_name_H-M   'P 1'
#
loop_
_entity.id
_entity.type
_entity.pdbx_description
1 polymer ?
#
loop_
_entity_poly.entity_id
_entity_poly.type
_entity_poly.pdbx_seq_one_letter_code
_entity_poly.pdbx_strand_id
1 'polypeptide(L)'
;MDTDQGTVVLRRFTDCLHGATLLTLHCDSARPGVPFGTDVVKRLAAEGLLGHVLWSTSCTPRDVAAGPFTALRDNGLFLARIDLSGVAGDPVKLRDVVLAVQMLRRLGILVEYELDLFAGSPRFAGVREKVAVLREVVADGTIPAVFTAEPIDGDCSPWLDGYRARLAVAVEPWFGAGGLTGRLAEAWAEIVVGERLRLGLRGVAAHRIALQRLTLRSNTELINLVTTSAREYELDGQTHLLDQELIKPSTDLLTETMVALRNGFLSANGAALLAGGPLY
;
A
#
# COMPACT_ATOMS: atom_id res chain seq x y z
N MET A 1 6.45 4.18 -28.45
CA MET A 1 7.01 5.42 -27.87
C MET A 1 8.03 4.98 -26.85
N ASP A 2 9.30 4.99 -27.27
CA ASP A 2 10.45 4.81 -26.38
C ASP A 2 10.45 5.93 -25.35
N THR A 3 10.26 5.60 -24.08
CA THR A 3 10.57 6.52 -22.98
C THR A 3 12.06 6.47 -22.70
N ASP A 4 12.63 7.66 -22.74
CA ASP A 4 14.04 7.97 -22.60
C ASP A 4 14.67 7.47 -21.29
N GLN A 5 16.00 7.44 -21.34
CA GLN A 5 16.93 6.84 -20.42
C GLN A 5 16.96 7.52 -19.02
N GLY A 6 17.19 6.71 -17.98
CA GLY A 6 18.12 7.05 -16.89
C GLY A 6 17.79 8.23 -15.98
N THR A 7 16.51 8.53 -15.73
CA THR A 7 16.17 9.66 -14.84
C THR A 7 15.72 9.16 -13.47
N VAL A 8 16.63 9.10 -12.50
CA VAL A 8 16.25 9.12 -11.07
C VAL A 8 15.70 10.52 -10.78
N VAL A 9 14.38 10.67 -10.86
CA VAL A 9 13.70 11.90 -10.47
C VAL A 9 13.67 11.93 -8.94
N LEU A 10 14.54 12.74 -8.34
CA LEU A 10 14.47 13.05 -6.91
C LEU A 10 13.20 13.89 -6.67
N ARG A 11 12.08 13.24 -6.34
CA ARG A 11 10.93 13.95 -5.78
C ARG A 11 11.12 14.00 -4.27
N ARG A 12 11.57 15.16 -3.79
CA ARG A 12 11.66 15.48 -2.37
C ARG A 12 10.24 15.72 -1.85
N PHE A 13 9.63 14.72 -1.22
CA PHE A 13 8.49 15.00 -0.37
C PHE A 13 9.02 15.63 0.92
N THR A 14 8.53 16.83 1.23
CA THR A 14 8.88 17.57 2.45
C THR A 14 7.80 17.39 3.50
N ASP A 15 7.28 16.17 3.65
CA ASP A 15 6.54 15.81 4.84
C ASP A 15 7.51 15.11 5.79
N CYS A 16 7.99 15.86 6.77
CA CYS A 16 8.85 15.34 7.82
C CYS A 16 8.06 14.35 8.69
N LEU A 17 8.10 13.07 8.34
CA LEU A 17 7.72 12.00 9.25
C LEU A 17 8.82 11.90 10.32
N HIS A 18 8.64 12.64 11.41
CA HIS A 18 9.52 12.63 12.58
C HIS A 18 10.98 13.02 12.30
N GLY A 19 11.19 14.01 11.42
CA GLY A 19 12.53 14.50 11.07
C GLY A 19 13.28 13.66 10.02
N ALA A 20 12.70 12.56 9.52
CA ALA A 20 13.26 11.82 8.39
C ALA A 20 13.13 12.61 7.09
N THR A 21 14.20 12.68 6.29
CA THR A 21 14.07 13.05 4.88
C THR A 21 13.65 11.81 4.10
N LEU A 22 12.41 11.82 3.58
CA LEU A 22 11.87 10.76 2.72
C LEU A 22 12.12 11.11 1.25
N LEU A 23 12.75 10.19 0.52
CA LEU A 23 12.99 10.32 -0.91
C LEU A 23 12.24 9.22 -1.67
N THR A 24 11.38 9.58 -2.62
CA THR A 24 10.85 8.59 -3.56
C THR A 24 11.81 8.49 -4.74
N LEU A 25 12.38 7.29 -4.95
CA LEU A 25 13.38 7.04 -5.97
C LEU A 25 12.88 5.96 -6.93
N HIS A 26 12.78 6.32 -8.21
CA HIS A 26 12.44 5.36 -9.24
C HIS A 26 13.67 4.51 -9.57
N CYS A 27 13.55 3.19 -9.43
CA CYS A 27 14.55 2.24 -9.88
C CYS A 27 14.13 1.73 -11.25
N ASP A 28 15.06 1.73 -12.20
CA ASP A 28 14.85 0.98 -13.44
C ASP A 28 14.74 -0.51 -13.12
N SER A 29 13.91 -1.22 -13.88
CA SER A 29 13.81 -2.68 -13.83
C SER A 29 15.18 -3.35 -13.97
N ALA A 30 15.37 -4.51 -13.34
CA ALA A 30 16.65 -5.22 -13.34
C ALA A 30 17.22 -5.40 -14.76
N ARG A 31 18.45 -4.92 -14.98
CA ARG A 31 19.18 -5.09 -16.25
C ARG A 31 20.08 -6.34 -16.17
N PRO A 32 20.34 -7.03 -17.30
CA PRO A 32 21.29 -8.14 -17.29
C PRO A 32 22.64 -7.72 -16.71
N GLY A 33 23.08 -8.39 -15.64
CA GLY A 33 24.37 -8.14 -14.98
C GLY A 33 24.40 -7.00 -13.96
N VAL A 34 23.31 -6.25 -13.75
CA VAL A 34 23.22 -5.19 -12.73
C VAL A 34 22.08 -5.50 -11.76
N PRO A 35 22.37 -5.77 -10.47
CA PRO A 35 21.32 -6.02 -9.49
C PRO A 35 20.40 -4.81 -9.31
N PHE A 36 19.10 -5.05 -9.17
CA PHE A 36 18.08 -4.04 -8.95
C PHE A 36 18.47 -3.06 -7.83
N GLY A 37 18.30 -1.75 -8.06
CA GLY A 37 18.54 -0.69 -7.07
C GLY A 37 20.02 -0.36 -6.78
N THR A 38 21.00 -1.03 -7.41
CA THR A 38 22.44 -0.76 -7.16
C THR A 38 22.83 0.67 -7.52
N ASP A 39 22.27 1.22 -8.60
CA ASP A 39 22.60 2.57 -9.07
C ASP A 39 22.07 3.64 -8.12
N VAL A 40 20.93 3.40 -7.49
CA VAL A 40 20.37 4.27 -6.45
C VAL A 40 21.28 4.29 -5.23
N VAL A 41 21.72 3.13 -4.75
CA VAL A 41 22.64 3.05 -3.59
C VAL A 41 23.96 3.76 -3.90
N LYS A 42 24.54 3.55 -5.08
CA LYS A 42 25.77 4.25 -5.52
C LYS A 42 25.58 5.76 -5.56
N ARG A 43 24.43 6.24 -6.05
CA ARG A 43 24.13 7.67 -6.12
C ARG A 43 23.94 8.28 -4.73
N LEU A 44 23.17 7.62 -3.87
CA LEU A 44 23.04 8.04 -2.46
C LEU A 44 24.40 8.05 -1.76
N ALA A 45 25.28 7.10 -2.05
CA ALA A 45 26.64 7.08 -1.52
C ALA A 45 27.47 8.27 -2.01
N ALA A 46 27.44 8.54 -3.33
CA ALA A 46 28.16 9.64 -3.95
C ALA A 46 27.67 11.02 -3.44
N GLU A 47 26.38 11.15 -3.12
CA GLU A 47 25.78 12.35 -2.56
C GLU A 47 25.90 12.41 -1.02
N GLY A 48 26.51 11.41 -0.36
CA GLY A 48 26.68 11.38 1.09
C GLY A 48 25.38 11.20 1.88
N LEU A 49 24.33 10.65 1.25
CA LEU A 49 22.99 10.52 1.81
C LEU A 49 22.70 9.16 2.44
N LEU A 50 23.59 8.16 2.27
CA LEU A 50 23.39 6.84 2.88
C LEU A 50 23.31 6.93 4.40
N GLY A 51 22.29 6.30 4.97
CA GLY A 51 22.01 6.34 6.41
C GLY A 51 21.33 7.62 6.90
N HIS A 52 21.23 8.65 6.06
CA HIS A 52 20.58 9.93 6.37
C HIS A 52 19.18 10.07 5.76
N VAL A 53 18.86 9.23 4.77
CA VAL A 53 17.57 9.24 4.07
C VAL A 53 16.92 7.87 4.12
N LEU A 54 15.59 7.87 4.18
CA LEU A 54 14.80 6.70 3.85
C LEU A 54 14.22 6.89 2.46
N TRP A 55 14.16 5.82 1.68
CA TRP A 55 13.66 5.89 0.32
C TRP A 55 12.69 4.79 -0.06
N SER A 56 11.85 5.09 -1.05
CA SER A 56 10.88 4.16 -1.63
C SER A 56 11.14 3.92 -3.11
N THR A 57 10.63 2.81 -3.64
CA THR A 57 10.79 2.44 -5.05
C THR A 57 9.61 1.65 -5.60
N SER A 58 9.57 1.46 -6.92
CA SER A 58 8.62 0.57 -7.60
C SER A 58 9.35 -0.65 -8.17
N CYS A 59 8.76 -1.84 -8.07
CA CYS A 59 9.38 -3.08 -8.53
C CYS A 59 8.35 -4.11 -9.02
N THR A 60 8.80 -5.06 -9.83
CA THR A 60 8.04 -6.26 -10.19
C THR A 60 8.34 -7.41 -9.23
N PRO A 61 7.50 -8.45 -9.16
CA PRO A 61 7.81 -9.66 -8.39
C PRO A 61 9.14 -10.31 -8.79
N ARG A 62 9.52 -10.21 -10.07
CA ARG A 62 10.79 -10.70 -10.58
C ARG A 62 11.98 -9.91 -10.02
N ASP A 63 11.86 -8.59 -9.92
CA ASP A 63 12.90 -7.75 -9.32
C ASP A 63 13.10 -8.13 -7.84
N VAL A 64 12.03 -8.43 -7.11
CA VAL A 64 12.11 -8.86 -5.70
C VAL A 64 12.80 -10.21 -5.56
N ALA A 65 12.50 -11.16 -6.44
CA ALA A 65 13.11 -12.49 -6.39
C ALA A 65 14.61 -12.48 -6.73
N ALA A 66 15.04 -11.62 -7.66
CA ALA A 66 16.42 -11.55 -8.12
C ALA A 66 17.26 -10.46 -7.42
N GLY A 67 16.60 -9.50 -6.76
CA GLY A 67 17.21 -8.28 -6.25
C GLY A 67 17.81 -8.41 -4.86
N PRO A 68 18.82 -7.58 -4.53
CA PRO A 68 19.50 -7.62 -3.23
C PRO A 68 18.71 -6.84 -2.16
N PHE A 69 17.41 -7.14 -1.97
CA PHE A 69 16.52 -6.34 -1.12
C PHE A 69 16.97 -6.22 0.35
N THR A 70 17.70 -7.19 0.89
CA THR A 70 18.36 -7.05 2.20
C THR A 70 19.38 -5.92 2.22
N ALA A 71 20.22 -5.81 1.19
CA ALA A 71 21.19 -4.74 1.08
C ALA A 71 20.50 -3.39 0.82
N LEU A 72 19.46 -3.35 -0.03
CA LEU A 72 18.69 -2.13 -0.28
C LEU A 72 18.04 -1.62 1.01
N ARG A 73 17.46 -2.53 1.79
CA ARG A 73 16.90 -2.27 3.11
C ARG A 73 17.94 -1.64 4.05
N ASP A 74 19.14 -2.18 4.07
CA ASP A 74 20.24 -1.68 4.92
C ASP A 74 20.73 -0.30 4.49
N ASN A 75 20.51 0.04 3.22
CA ASN A 75 20.81 1.34 2.63
C ASN A 75 19.59 2.28 2.58
N GLY A 76 18.57 2.05 3.42
CA GLY A 76 17.48 2.99 3.64
C GLY A 76 16.19 2.72 2.86
N LEU A 77 16.09 1.64 2.07
CA LEU A 77 14.83 1.25 1.44
C LEU A 77 13.82 0.85 2.54
N PHE A 78 12.71 1.58 2.64
CA PHE A 78 11.67 1.32 3.64
C PHE A 78 10.31 0.97 3.03
N LEU A 79 10.06 1.31 1.76
CA LEU A 79 8.78 1.08 1.08
C LEU A 79 9.03 0.63 -0.38
N ALA A 80 8.33 -0.42 -0.81
CA ALA A 80 8.35 -0.91 -2.18
C ALA A 80 6.93 -0.98 -2.75
N ARG A 81 6.72 -0.41 -3.92
CA ARG A 81 5.46 -0.47 -4.67
C ARG A 81 5.51 -1.61 -5.68
N ILE A 82 4.55 -2.53 -5.60
CA ILE A 82 4.43 -3.65 -6.52
C ILE A 82 3.30 -3.35 -7.51
N ASP A 83 3.60 -3.52 -8.80
CA ASP A 83 2.59 -3.47 -9.85
C ASP A 83 1.75 -4.77 -9.87
N LEU A 84 0.43 -4.63 -9.81
CA LEU A 84 -0.53 -5.75 -9.90
C LEU A 84 -1.18 -5.89 -11.27
N SER A 85 -0.76 -5.09 -12.25
CA SER A 85 -1.30 -5.10 -13.61
C SER A 85 -1.16 -6.48 -14.26
N GLY A 86 -2.26 -6.99 -14.79
CA GLY A 86 -2.29 -8.29 -15.50
C GLY A 86 -2.04 -9.52 -14.62
N VAL A 87 -2.18 -9.40 -13.29
CA VAL A 87 -2.13 -10.53 -12.33
C VAL A 87 -3.49 -11.23 -12.24
N ALA A 88 -4.59 -10.50 -12.38
CA ALA A 88 -5.94 -11.05 -12.32
C ALA A 88 -6.14 -12.16 -13.37
N GLY A 89 -6.70 -13.29 -12.93
CA GLY A 89 -6.90 -14.48 -13.77
C GLY A 89 -5.65 -15.34 -14.00
N ASP A 90 -4.47 -14.93 -13.53
CA ASP A 90 -3.21 -15.67 -13.69
C ASP A 90 -2.69 -16.19 -12.33
N PRO A 91 -2.89 -17.48 -11.99
CA PRO A 91 -2.48 -18.02 -10.70
C PRO A 91 -0.96 -18.09 -10.51
N VAL A 92 -0.18 -18.12 -11.59
CA VAL A 92 1.29 -18.14 -11.52
C VAL A 92 1.79 -16.75 -11.13
N LYS A 93 1.31 -15.71 -11.81
CA LYS A 93 1.64 -14.33 -11.44
C LYS A 93 1.16 -13.98 -10.04
N LEU A 94 -0.04 -14.42 -9.65
CA LEU A 94 -0.56 -14.20 -8.30
C LEU A 94 0.37 -14.82 -7.26
N ARG A 95 0.82 -16.06 -7.48
CA ARG A 95 1.79 -16.71 -6.60
C ARG A 95 3.10 -15.92 -6.50
N ASP A 96 3.62 -15.44 -7.63
CA ASP A 96 4.86 -14.66 -7.65
C ASP A 96 4.72 -13.35 -6.87
N VAL A 97 3.60 -12.63 -7.03
CA VAL A 97 3.27 -11.44 -6.25
C VAL A 97 3.22 -11.77 -4.76
N VAL A 98 2.48 -12.80 -4.36
CA VAL A 98 2.33 -13.18 -2.94
C VAL A 98 3.69 -13.51 -2.33
N LEU A 99 4.56 -14.22 -3.05
CA LEU A 99 5.92 -14.52 -2.59
C LEU A 99 6.75 -13.24 -2.45
N ALA A 100 6.71 -12.33 -3.42
CA ALA A 100 7.42 -11.06 -3.37
C ALA A 100 6.97 -10.21 -2.17
N VAL A 101 5.65 -10.08 -1.95
CA VAL A 101 5.06 -9.39 -0.81
C VAL A 101 5.56 -10.00 0.51
N GLN A 102 5.51 -11.32 0.66
CA GLN A 102 5.99 -12.01 1.86
C GLN A 102 7.48 -11.79 2.11
N MET A 103 8.31 -11.78 1.07
CA MET A 103 9.75 -11.51 1.18
C MET A 103 10.01 -10.08 1.69
N LEU A 104 9.38 -9.08 1.09
CA LEU A 104 9.55 -7.67 1.49
C LEU A 104 9.11 -7.44 2.94
N ARG A 105 7.96 -8.01 3.32
CA ARG A 105 7.45 -7.95 4.70
C ARG A 105 8.42 -8.56 5.71
N ARG A 106 8.98 -9.73 5.42
CA ARG A 106 9.99 -10.37 6.29
C ARG A 106 11.24 -9.52 6.48
N LEU A 107 11.57 -8.67 5.50
CA LEU A 107 12.68 -7.73 5.58
C LEU A 107 12.32 -6.43 6.32
N GLY A 108 11.06 -6.24 6.72
CA GLY A 108 10.59 -4.99 7.30
C GLY A 108 10.59 -3.84 6.29
N ILE A 109 10.25 -4.14 5.04
CA ILE A 109 9.95 -3.18 3.99
C ILE A 109 8.43 -3.12 3.84
N LEU A 110 7.86 -1.92 3.90
CA LEU A 110 6.45 -1.70 3.62
C LEU A 110 6.16 -1.98 2.16
N VAL A 111 4.94 -2.42 1.89
CA VAL A 111 4.50 -2.73 0.54
C VAL A 111 3.28 -1.91 0.20
N GLU A 112 3.36 -1.22 -0.93
CA GLU A 112 2.23 -0.57 -1.59
C GLU A 112 1.95 -1.27 -2.92
N TYR A 113 0.77 -1.03 -3.47
CA TYR A 113 0.42 -1.46 -4.82
C TYR A 113 -0.61 -0.52 -5.40
N GLU A 114 -0.75 -0.58 -6.72
CA GLU A 114 -1.80 0.11 -7.45
C GLU A 114 -2.68 -0.95 -8.12
N LEU A 115 -4.00 -0.81 -7.99
CA LEU A 115 -4.98 -1.72 -8.54
C LEU A 115 -6.22 -0.91 -8.92
N ASP A 116 -6.50 -0.79 -10.20
CA ASP A 116 -7.83 -0.39 -10.66
C ASP A 116 -8.72 -1.63 -10.71
N LEU A 117 -9.80 -1.59 -9.92
CA LEU A 117 -10.74 -2.69 -9.80
C LEU A 117 -11.48 -3.00 -11.12
N PHE A 118 -11.65 -2.00 -11.99
CA PHE A 118 -12.45 -2.09 -13.21
C PHE A 118 -11.63 -2.04 -14.50
N ALA A 119 -10.37 -1.60 -14.46
CA ALA A 119 -9.48 -1.59 -15.63
C ALA A 119 -9.46 -2.93 -16.39
N GLY A 120 -9.73 -2.89 -17.70
CA GLY A 120 -9.71 -4.07 -18.57
C GLY A 120 -10.75 -5.15 -18.21
N SER A 121 -11.76 -4.84 -17.40
CA SER A 121 -12.81 -5.78 -17.01
C SER A 121 -14.16 -5.39 -17.62
N PRO A 122 -14.57 -5.99 -18.76
CA PRO A 122 -15.86 -5.69 -19.37
C PRO A 122 -17.04 -6.32 -18.60
N ARG A 123 -16.77 -7.19 -17.62
CA ARG A 123 -17.76 -7.98 -16.86
C ARG A 123 -17.36 -8.11 -15.39
N PHE A 124 -18.34 -8.40 -14.52
CA PHE A 124 -18.13 -8.66 -13.09
C PHE A 124 -17.17 -9.81 -12.78
N ALA A 125 -16.99 -10.76 -13.71
CA ALA A 125 -15.99 -11.82 -13.56
C ALA A 125 -14.57 -11.26 -13.35
N GLY A 126 -14.18 -10.24 -14.12
CA GLY A 126 -12.86 -9.60 -13.98
C GLY A 126 -12.73 -8.82 -12.67
N VAL A 127 -13.82 -8.23 -12.18
CA VAL A 127 -13.85 -7.62 -10.83
C VAL A 127 -13.58 -8.68 -9.77
N ARG A 128 -14.24 -9.84 -9.83
CA ARG A 128 -14.01 -10.95 -8.88
C ARG A 128 -12.57 -11.44 -8.90
N GLU A 129 -11.96 -11.57 -10.08
CA GLU A 129 -10.56 -11.96 -10.21
C GLU A 129 -9.63 -10.94 -9.53
N LYS A 130 -9.85 -9.64 -9.72
CA LYS A 130 -9.06 -8.60 -9.03
C LYS A 130 -9.29 -8.57 -7.53
N VAL A 131 -10.52 -8.78 -7.07
CA VAL A 131 -10.82 -8.91 -5.63
C VAL A 131 -10.10 -10.12 -5.03
N ALA A 132 -9.99 -11.23 -5.77
CA ALA A 132 -9.22 -12.39 -5.32
C ALA A 132 -7.72 -12.06 -5.19
N VAL A 133 -7.13 -11.35 -6.16
CA VAL A 133 -5.74 -10.85 -6.06
C VAL A 133 -5.57 -9.98 -4.81
N LEU A 134 -6.45 -8.99 -4.63
CA LEU A 134 -6.42 -8.08 -3.48
C LEU A 134 -6.48 -8.85 -2.16
N ARG A 135 -7.38 -9.83 -2.04
CA ARG A 135 -7.54 -10.68 -0.85
C ARG A 135 -6.26 -11.41 -0.47
N GLU A 136 -5.56 -11.99 -1.44
CA GLU A 136 -4.29 -12.69 -1.18
C GLU A 136 -3.17 -11.73 -0.79
N VAL A 137 -3.07 -10.58 -1.46
CA VAL A 137 -2.02 -9.58 -1.17
C VAL A 137 -2.16 -9.05 0.26
N VAL A 138 -3.38 -8.75 0.72
CA VAL A 138 -3.61 -8.06 2.00
C VAL A 138 -3.96 -9.01 3.17
N ALA A 139 -3.89 -10.32 2.95
CA ALA A 139 -4.39 -11.36 3.85
C ALA A 139 -3.83 -11.33 5.28
N ASP A 140 -2.62 -10.80 5.48
CA ASP A 140 -1.99 -10.78 6.81
C ASP A 140 -2.24 -9.50 7.61
N GLY A 141 -2.95 -8.51 7.04
CA GLY A 141 -3.23 -7.25 7.71
C GLY A 141 -2.03 -6.32 7.89
N THR A 142 -0.92 -6.51 7.17
CA THR A 142 0.21 -5.56 7.20
C THR A 142 0.18 -4.54 6.06
N ILE A 143 -0.72 -4.73 5.09
CA ILE A 143 -0.98 -3.78 4.02
C ILE A 143 -2.48 -3.44 4.03
N PRO A 144 -2.85 -2.15 4.06
CA PRO A 144 -4.24 -1.74 3.86
C PRO A 144 -4.75 -2.10 2.46
N ALA A 145 -6.00 -2.54 2.38
CA ALA A 145 -6.68 -2.74 1.12
C ALA A 145 -6.97 -1.38 0.45
N VAL A 146 -6.53 -1.22 -0.79
CA VAL A 146 -6.77 -0.03 -1.61
C VAL A 146 -7.04 -0.45 -3.04
N PHE A 147 -7.93 0.27 -3.72
CA PHE A 147 -8.11 0.16 -5.16
C PHE A 147 -8.72 1.46 -5.68
N THR A 148 -8.59 1.70 -6.98
CA THR A 148 -9.33 2.76 -7.66
C THR A 148 -10.57 2.18 -8.36
N ALA A 149 -11.58 3.05 -8.53
CA ALA A 149 -12.81 2.75 -9.26
C ALA A 149 -12.97 3.71 -10.44
N GLU A 150 -11.91 3.83 -11.24
CA GLU A 150 -11.85 4.77 -12.35
C GLU A 150 -12.91 4.41 -13.41
N PRO A 151 -13.43 5.41 -14.15
CA PRO A 151 -14.32 5.15 -15.29
C PRO A 151 -13.72 4.09 -16.22
N ILE A 152 -14.56 3.17 -16.67
CA ILE A 152 -14.08 2.06 -17.50
C ILE A 152 -13.79 2.59 -18.91
N ASP A 153 -12.56 2.46 -19.35
CA ASP A 153 -12.17 2.74 -20.73
C ASP A 153 -12.66 1.61 -21.66
N GLY A 154 -13.42 2.00 -22.70
CA GLY A 154 -13.89 1.09 -23.75
C GLY A 154 -15.28 0.46 -23.51
N ASP A 155 -15.59 -0.56 -24.29
CA ASP A 155 -16.90 -1.23 -24.25
C ASP A 155 -17.09 -2.00 -22.93
N CYS A 156 -17.99 -1.50 -22.08
CA CYS A 156 -18.41 -2.18 -20.86
C CYS A 156 -19.92 -2.27 -20.77
N SER A 157 -20.40 -3.24 -19.99
CA SER A 157 -21.83 -3.35 -19.69
C SER A 157 -22.31 -2.10 -18.92
N PRO A 158 -23.43 -1.46 -19.30
CA PRO A 158 -24.02 -0.37 -18.54
C PRO A 158 -24.31 -0.74 -17.08
N TRP A 159 -24.55 -2.03 -16.80
CA TRP A 159 -24.71 -2.53 -15.44
C TRP A 159 -23.42 -2.48 -14.64
N LEU A 160 -22.29 -2.82 -15.25
CA LEU A 160 -21.01 -2.81 -14.57
C LEU A 160 -20.57 -1.37 -14.28
N ASP A 161 -20.76 -0.45 -15.23
CA ASP A 161 -20.47 0.97 -15.01
C ASP A 161 -21.41 1.59 -13.95
N GLY A 162 -22.70 1.23 -13.97
CA GLY A 162 -23.64 1.64 -12.93
C GLY A 162 -23.23 1.16 -11.53
N TYR A 163 -22.79 -0.10 -11.40
CA TYR A 163 -22.24 -0.63 -10.16
C TYR A 163 -20.97 0.12 -9.74
N ARG A 164 -20.02 0.32 -10.67
CA ARG A 164 -18.77 1.06 -10.42
C ARG A 164 -19.05 2.44 -9.84
N ALA A 165 -19.94 3.21 -10.46
CA ALA A 165 -20.27 4.56 -10.02
C ALA A 165 -20.81 4.59 -8.59
N ARG A 166 -21.67 3.63 -8.24
CA ARG A 166 -22.18 3.48 -6.86
C ARG A 166 -21.09 3.04 -5.89
N LEU A 167 -20.26 2.08 -6.28
CA LEU A 167 -19.16 1.59 -5.45
C LEU A 167 -18.17 2.71 -5.13
N ALA A 168 -17.80 3.54 -6.11
CA ALA A 168 -16.86 4.64 -5.93
C ALA A 168 -17.31 5.61 -4.82
N VAL A 169 -18.61 5.88 -4.70
CA VAL A 169 -19.17 6.68 -3.61
C VAL A 169 -19.20 5.91 -2.29
N ALA A 170 -19.60 4.63 -2.34
CA ALA A 170 -19.71 3.78 -1.16
C ALA A 170 -18.38 3.59 -0.41
N VAL A 171 -17.26 3.53 -1.13
CA VAL A 171 -15.93 3.30 -0.54
C VAL A 171 -15.21 4.59 -0.10
N GLU A 172 -15.82 5.75 -0.29
CA GLU A 172 -15.24 7.04 0.11
C GLU A 172 -14.77 7.06 1.59
N PRO A 173 -15.48 6.48 2.57
CA PRO A 173 -15.00 6.45 3.95
C PRO A 173 -13.66 5.71 4.15
N TRP A 174 -13.31 4.79 3.24
CA TRP A 174 -12.00 4.12 3.26
C TRP A 174 -10.92 4.95 2.56
N PHE A 175 -11.22 5.55 1.39
CA PHE A 175 -10.21 6.11 0.49
C PHE A 175 -10.16 7.63 0.43
N GLY A 176 -11.21 8.31 0.91
CA GLY A 176 -11.38 9.75 0.84
C GLY A 176 -10.30 10.54 1.61
N ALA A 177 -10.45 11.86 1.64
CA ALA A 177 -9.51 12.72 2.34
C ALA A 177 -9.51 12.39 3.85
N GLY A 178 -8.42 11.80 4.33
CA GLY A 178 -8.35 11.28 5.69
C GLY A 178 -9.16 10.00 5.93
N GLY A 179 -9.46 9.25 4.87
CA GLY A 179 -10.09 7.94 4.92
C GLY A 179 -9.24 6.90 5.67
N LEU A 180 -9.91 5.82 6.10
CA LEU A 180 -9.32 4.80 6.96
C LEU A 180 -8.04 4.16 6.38
N THR A 181 -8.01 3.88 5.07
CA THR A 181 -6.88 3.22 4.40
C THR A 181 -5.61 4.06 4.48
N GLY A 182 -5.72 5.38 4.23
CA GLY A 182 -4.59 6.31 4.34
C GLY A 182 -4.05 6.38 5.77
N ARG A 183 -4.93 6.47 6.77
CA ARG A 183 -4.54 6.50 8.19
C ARG A 183 -3.84 5.21 8.63
N LEU A 184 -4.29 4.05 8.13
CA LEU A 184 -3.63 2.78 8.40
C LEU A 184 -2.23 2.73 7.77
N ALA A 185 -2.09 3.20 6.53
CA ALA A 185 -0.80 3.27 5.85
C ALA A 185 0.19 4.19 6.58
N GLU A 186 -0.28 5.37 7.01
CA GLU A 186 0.50 6.29 7.84
C GLU A 186 0.96 5.62 9.13
N ALA A 187 0.06 4.98 9.88
CA ALA A 187 0.43 4.33 11.14
C ALA A 187 1.46 3.20 10.96
N TRP A 188 1.38 2.44 9.86
CA TRP A 188 2.41 1.45 9.51
C TRP A 188 3.75 2.12 9.19
N ALA A 189 3.73 3.24 8.45
CA ALA A 189 4.92 4.04 8.16
C ALA A 189 5.57 4.59 9.43
N GLU A 190 4.80 5.10 10.39
CA GLU A 190 5.33 5.62 11.65
C GLU A 190 6.15 4.58 12.42
N ILE A 191 5.66 3.34 12.50
CA ILE A 191 6.37 2.24 13.16
C ILE A 191 7.68 1.95 12.43
N VAL A 192 7.61 1.72 11.11
CA VAL A 192 8.77 1.29 10.32
C VAL A 192 9.83 2.39 10.30
N VAL A 193 9.44 3.64 10.06
CA VAL A 193 10.35 4.80 10.07
C VAL A 193 10.97 4.97 11.45
N GLY A 194 10.19 4.90 12.53
CA GLY A 194 10.72 5.09 13.88
C GLY A 194 11.67 3.97 14.33
N GLU A 195 11.43 2.72 13.92
CA GLU A 195 12.38 1.61 14.12
C GLU A 195 13.67 1.83 13.32
N ARG A 196 13.56 2.31 12.07
CA ARG A 196 14.71 2.59 11.19
C ARG A 196 15.60 3.70 11.74
N LEU A 197 14.99 4.76 12.24
CA LEU A 197 15.67 5.87 12.89
C LEU A 197 16.16 5.54 14.31
N ARG A 198 15.95 4.31 14.79
CA ARG A 198 16.37 3.84 16.12
C ARG A 198 15.86 4.74 17.25
N LEU A 199 14.64 5.26 17.14
CA LEU A 199 14.07 6.22 18.10
C LEU A 199 13.74 5.60 19.48
N GLY A 200 14.10 4.34 19.75
CA GLY A 200 13.88 3.71 21.05
C GLY A 200 12.39 3.62 21.43
N LEU A 201 11.53 3.40 20.42
CA LEU A 201 10.08 3.39 20.58
C LEU A 201 9.62 2.31 21.57
N ARG A 202 8.68 2.67 22.44
CA ARG A 202 8.07 1.80 23.45
C ARG A 202 6.80 1.17 22.93
N GLY A 203 6.57 -0.10 23.31
CA GLY A 203 5.33 -0.80 23.01
C GLY A 203 5.11 -1.17 21.54
N VAL A 204 6.15 -1.10 20.70
CA VAL A 204 6.05 -1.31 19.24
C VAL A 204 5.41 -2.66 18.89
N ALA A 205 5.81 -3.74 19.56
CA ALA A 205 5.25 -5.07 19.30
C ALA A 205 3.73 -5.13 19.56
N ALA A 206 3.27 -4.57 20.68
CA ALA A 206 1.86 -4.53 21.02
C ALA A 206 1.06 -3.65 20.04
N HIS A 207 1.61 -2.48 19.70
CA HIS A 207 1.00 -1.57 18.74
C HIS A 207 0.91 -2.21 17.33
N ARG A 208 1.98 -2.88 16.87
CA ARG A 208 2.00 -3.62 15.60
C ARG A 208 0.92 -4.70 15.54
N ILE A 209 0.75 -5.49 16.60
CA ILE A 209 -0.28 -6.53 16.67
C ILE A 209 -1.68 -5.91 16.59
N ALA A 210 -1.92 -4.82 17.32
CA ALA A 210 -3.21 -4.12 17.30
C ALA A 210 -3.50 -3.51 15.92
N LEU A 211 -2.50 -2.88 15.30
CA LEU A 211 -2.60 -2.29 13.97
C LEU A 211 -2.85 -3.36 12.89
N GLN A 212 -2.17 -4.50 13.00
CA GLN A 212 -2.38 -5.65 12.11
C GLN A 212 -3.80 -6.19 12.19
N ARG A 213 -4.35 -6.35 13.39
CA ARG A 213 -5.73 -6.80 13.59
C ARG A 213 -6.74 -5.80 13.03
N LEU A 214 -6.52 -4.50 13.26
CA LEU A 214 -7.40 -3.45 12.76
C LEU A 214 -7.36 -3.37 11.23
N THR A 215 -6.17 -3.45 10.64
CA THR A 215 -5.99 -3.49 9.18
C THR A 215 -6.67 -4.72 8.59
N LEU A 216 -6.49 -5.91 9.19
CA LEU A 216 -7.14 -7.14 8.73
C LEU A 216 -8.67 -7.02 8.76
N ARG A 217 -9.22 -6.42 9.83
CA ARG A 217 -10.66 -6.19 9.95
C ARG A 217 -11.15 -5.22 8.87
N SER A 218 -10.50 -4.07 8.72
CA SER A 218 -10.82 -3.09 7.67
C SER A 218 -10.78 -3.70 6.27
N ASN A 219 -9.72 -4.45 5.97
CA ASN A 219 -9.57 -5.14 4.68
C ASN A 219 -10.70 -6.15 4.45
N THR A 220 -11.03 -6.93 5.47
CA THR A 220 -12.10 -7.93 5.39
C THR A 220 -13.46 -7.29 5.14
N GLU A 221 -13.78 -6.20 5.85
CA GLU A 221 -15.04 -5.46 5.67
C GLU A 221 -15.14 -4.87 4.25
N LEU A 222 -14.09 -4.19 3.79
CA LEU A 222 -14.06 -3.60 2.43
C LEU A 222 -14.14 -4.68 1.33
N ILE A 223 -13.36 -5.75 1.45
CA ILE A 223 -13.36 -6.83 0.45
C ILE A 223 -14.72 -7.54 0.42
N ASN A 224 -15.34 -7.79 1.58
CA ASN A 224 -16.65 -8.41 1.65
C ASN A 224 -17.76 -7.49 1.11
N LEU A 225 -17.67 -6.19 1.35
CA LEU A 225 -18.54 -5.18 0.76
C LEU A 225 -18.50 -5.29 -0.77
N VAL A 226 -17.31 -5.22 -1.36
CA VAL A 226 -17.13 -5.31 -2.82
C VAL A 226 -17.59 -6.66 -3.37
N THR A 227 -17.20 -7.77 -2.72
CA THR A 227 -17.52 -9.12 -3.20
C THR A 227 -19.03 -9.38 -3.22
N THR A 228 -19.70 -9.03 -2.12
CA THR A 228 -21.14 -9.32 -1.94
C THR A 228 -21.98 -8.36 -2.76
N SER A 229 -21.69 -7.05 -2.71
CA SER A 229 -22.43 -6.06 -3.48
C SER A 229 -22.29 -6.24 -4.99
N ALA A 230 -21.09 -6.61 -5.50
CA ALA A 230 -20.91 -6.95 -6.92
C ALA A 230 -21.78 -8.13 -7.34
N ARG A 231 -21.89 -9.16 -6.49
CA ARG A 231 -22.70 -10.35 -6.78
C ARG A 231 -24.20 -10.03 -6.77
N GLU A 232 -24.68 -9.31 -5.76
CA GLU A 232 -26.09 -8.90 -5.68
C GLU A 232 -26.46 -7.99 -6.87
N TYR A 233 -25.62 -7.01 -7.16
CA TYR A 233 -25.86 -6.10 -8.26
C TYR A 233 -25.82 -6.81 -9.62
N GLU A 234 -24.96 -7.81 -9.83
CA GLU A 234 -24.95 -8.60 -11.07
C GLU A 234 -26.24 -9.40 -11.28
N LEU A 235 -26.88 -9.86 -10.19
CA LEU A 235 -28.12 -10.65 -10.25
C LEU A 235 -29.36 -9.78 -10.41
N ASP A 236 -29.47 -8.72 -9.61
CA ASP A 236 -30.71 -7.97 -9.42
C ASP A 236 -30.65 -6.51 -9.91
N GLY A 237 -29.45 -6.02 -10.24
CA GLY A 237 -29.21 -4.65 -10.74
C GLY A 237 -29.24 -3.59 -9.67
N GLN A 238 -29.37 -4.01 -8.42
CA GLN A 238 -29.43 -3.19 -7.22
C GLN A 238 -28.74 -3.93 -6.07
N THR A 239 -28.27 -3.17 -5.10
CA THR A 239 -27.78 -3.69 -3.82
C THR A 239 -27.94 -2.58 -2.80
N HIS A 240 -28.41 -2.92 -1.61
CA HIS A 240 -28.48 -1.98 -0.48
C HIS A 240 -27.16 -1.91 0.29
N LEU A 241 -26.26 -2.87 0.07
CA LEU A 241 -24.98 -2.93 0.78
C LEU A 241 -24.09 -1.70 0.53
N LEU A 242 -24.30 -1.02 -0.60
CA LEU A 242 -23.59 0.21 -0.96
C LEU A 242 -24.20 1.48 -0.36
N ASP A 243 -25.29 1.36 0.40
CA ASP A 243 -25.97 2.49 1.00
C ASP A 243 -25.17 3.00 2.21
N GLN A 244 -24.97 4.33 2.28
CA GLN A 244 -24.14 4.98 3.29
C GLN A 244 -24.62 4.70 4.73
N GLU A 245 -25.92 4.47 4.92
CA GLU A 245 -26.51 4.15 6.22
C GLU A 245 -25.99 2.81 6.79
N LEU A 246 -25.62 1.87 5.93
CA LEU A 246 -25.06 0.57 6.34
C LEU A 246 -23.54 0.62 6.50
N ILE A 247 -22.87 1.41 5.65
CA ILE A 247 -21.41 1.50 5.62
C ILE A 247 -20.88 2.34 6.76
N LYS A 248 -21.43 3.55 6.92
CA LYS A 248 -20.87 4.59 7.78
C LYS A 248 -20.68 4.16 9.23
N PRO A 249 -21.65 3.49 9.90
CA PRO A 249 -21.46 3.06 11.28
C PRO A 249 -20.26 2.13 11.46
N SER A 250 -19.99 1.24 10.50
CA SER A 250 -18.86 0.31 10.58
C SER A 250 -17.53 1.04 10.37
N THR A 251 -17.46 1.91 9.37
CA THR A 251 -16.25 2.68 9.03
C THR A 251 -15.91 3.71 10.09
N ASP A 252 -16.91 4.34 10.70
CA ASP A 252 -16.72 5.32 11.78
C ASP A 252 -16.09 4.64 12.99
N LEU A 253 -16.61 3.47 13.39
CA LEU A 253 -16.05 2.68 14.49
C LEU A 253 -14.58 2.26 14.22
N LEU A 254 -14.28 1.80 13.01
CA LEU A 254 -12.91 1.45 12.62
C LEU A 254 -11.98 2.66 12.65
N THR A 255 -12.47 3.81 12.18
CA THR A 255 -11.73 5.07 12.15
C THR A 255 -11.45 5.59 13.56
N GLU A 256 -12.44 5.59 14.44
CA GLU A 256 -12.28 5.95 15.85
C GLU A 256 -11.27 5.02 16.54
N THR A 257 -11.36 3.71 16.27
CA THR A 257 -10.41 2.71 16.78
C THR A 257 -8.99 2.99 16.29
N MET A 258 -8.81 3.33 15.02
CA MET A 258 -7.52 3.70 14.45
C MET A 258 -6.96 4.96 15.12
N VAL A 259 -7.77 6.01 15.23
CA VAL A 259 -7.35 7.27 15.87
C VAL A 259 -6.95 7.05 17.31
N ALA A 260 -7.74 6.31 18.09
CA ALA A 260 -7.41 5.98 19.47
C ALA A 260 -6.10 5.18 19.58
N LEU A 261 -5.92 4.17 18.72
CA LEU A 261 -4.72 3.34 18.68
C LEU A 261 -3.46 4.16 18.36
N ARG A 262 -3.52 5.05 17.36
CA ARG A 262 -2.41 5.93 17.00
C ARG A 262 -2.12 6.95 18.09
N ASN A 263 -3.14 7.61 18.63
CA ASN A 263 -2.97 8.59 19.70
C ASN A 263 -2.33 7.97 20.95
N GLY A 264 -2.71 6.75 21.31
CA GLY A 264 -2.07 6.02 22.40
C GLY A 264 -0.59 5.76 22.14
N PHE A 265 -0.23 5.37 20.92
CA PHE A 265 1.16 5.14 20.52
C PHE A 265 1.98 6.43 20.51
N LEU A 266 1.46 7.50 19.92
CA LEU A 266 2.11 8.81 19.88
C LEU A 266 2.26 9.40 21.29
N SER A 267 1.25 9.28 22.15
CA SER A 267 1.34 9.74 23.54
C SER A 267 2.45 9.02 24.32
N ALA A 268 2.68 7.73 24.05
CA ALA A 268 3.73 6.95 24.70
C ALA A 268 5.13 7.26 24.14
N ASN A 269 5.22 7.80 22.92
CA ASN A 269 6.47 7.96 22.18
C ASN A 269 6.79 9.41 21.77
N GLY A 270 5.94 10.38 22.09
CA GLY A 270 6.05 11.76 21.60
C GLY A 270 7.40 12.41 21.87
N ALA A 271 7.97 12.19 23.06
CA ALA A 271 9.30 12.69 23.39
C ALA A 271 10.41 12.10 22.49
N ALA A 272 10.33 10.80 22.17
CA ALA A 272 11.29 10.13 21.28
C ALA A 272 11.14 10.57 19.82
N LEU A 273 9.89 10.78 19.38
CA LEU A 273 9.56 11.26 18.03
C LEU A 273 9.96 12.73 17.82
N LEU A 274 9.93 13.55 18.87
CA LEU A 274 10.39 14.94 18.85
C LEU A 274 11.92 15.07 19.03
N ALA A 275 12.55 14.15 19.75
CA ALA A 275 13.99 14.15 19.99
C ALA A 275 14.82 13.75 18.75
N GLY A 276 14.20 13.22 17.69
CA GLY A 276 14.82 12.93 16.39
C GLY A 276 15.21 14.16 15.56
N GLY A 277 15.20 15.37 16.15
CA GLY A 277 15.80 16.56 15.54
C GLY A 277 17.28 16.34 15.21
N PRO A 278 17.83 17.06 14.21
CA PRO A 278 19.05 16.67 13.51
C PRO A 278 20.21 16.45 14.49
N LEU A 279 20.69 15.21 14.53
CA LEU A 279 22.04 14.94 15.02
C LEU A 279 22.99 15.59 13.99
N TYR A 280 23.56 16.72 14.40
CA TYR A 280 24.63 17.43 13.69
C TYR A 280 25.81 16.50 13.38
#